data_AF-A0A317X938-F1
#
_entry.id   AF-A0A317X938-F1
#
_cell.length_a   1.000
_cell.length_b   1.000
_cell.length_c   1.000
_cell.angle_alpha   90.00
_cell.angle_beta   90.00
_cell.angle_gamma   90.00
#
_symmetry.space_group_name_H-M   'P 1'
#
loop_
_entity.id
_entity.type
_entity.pdbx_description
1 polymer ?
#
loop_
_entity_poly.entity_id
_entity_poly.type
_entity_poly.pdbx_seq_one_letter_code
_entity_poly.pdbx_strand_id
1 'polypeptide(L)'
;MSLNEVWVAASANPFTPPVAKDSQFFVGFSLLVAAFILTGLFGLNRSFLSIASFGVPASLAFGFGAVFMICAVGVYLFPRYPCTIHWRPTPSKIMADADPIFTAVSGNAYHLYTLLQCISFASRATVQITPDGIRFSAEELRVIQGLAFLDKALFTSYAFNPPPVPHERTTDDDSASDSTYYPSFVVSLSALLETLKIFGTNDSSTSTNVKRASSVQPTHPSGANAFSAPSLLLDRSCTIRYMGEGSPLSITLSETGIKTTCELTTYETEDSEIDIPLQRDAIIMKIIMRSAWLHNAITELAAASPTVLKISASATREPYFALTGTGGSFSESSVEFSVENGQEGDARGSTDEGSRAKKARLAPTVTETFLVSPPSSMGSRIKQNYKFALIQKAARAMAVANKVSIRGDRQGVLSLQFMIEFDANGGSSVRPLKGGPPPVVTFVDFRFVPLLDDNEGEGEDLV
;
A
#
# COMPACT_ATOMS: atom_id res chain seq x y z
N MET A 1 -4.78 -28.31 31.56
CA MET A 1 -3.71 -27.30 31.37
C MET A 1 -3.83 -26.80 29.96
N SER A 2 -4.10 -25.51 29.80
CA SER A 2 -4.20 -24.86 28.49
C SER A 2 -2.80 -24.71 27.87
N LEU A 3 -2.72 -24.64 26.55
CA LEU A 3 -1.45 -24.51 25.82
C LEU A 3 -0.69 -23.22 26.20
N ASN A 4 -1.44 -22.19 26.62
CA ASN A 4 -0.92 -20.94 27.16
C ASN A 4 -0.23 -21.15 28.53
N GLU A 5 -0.83 -21.94 29.43
CA GLU A 5 -0.19 -22.29 30.70
C GLU A 5 1.10 -23.10 30.51
N VAL A 6 1.15 -23.98 29.51
CA VAL A 6 2.36 -24.75 29.18
C VAL A 6 3.46 -23.84 28.62
N TRP A 7 3.11 -22.87 27.76
CA TRP A 7 4.06 -21.89 27.22
C TRP A 7 4.64 -20.99 28.32
N VAL A 8 3.78 -20.44 29.19
CA VAL A 8 4.21 -19.59 30.31
C VAL A 8 5.07 -20.40 31.29
N ALA A 9 4.72 -21.65 31.58
CA ALA A 9 5.53 -22.53 32.42
C ALA A 9 6.88 -22.91 31.78
N ALA A 10 6.95 -23.06 30.45
CA ALA A 10 8.19 -23.32 29.73
C ALA A 10 9.11 -22.08 29.69
N SER A 11 8.53 -20.87 29.67
CA SER A 11 9.31 -19.62 29.68
C SER A 11 10.09 -19.40 30.99
N ALA A 12 9.63 -20.02 32.09
CA ALA A 12 10.29 -19.96 33.39
C ALA A 12 11.53 -20.87 33.52
N ASN A 13 11.74 -21.80 32.58
CA ASN A 13 12.90 -22.69 32.53
C ASN A 13 13.61 -22.57 31.18
N PRO A 14 14.41 -21.52 30.95
CA PRO A 14 15.20 -21.40 29.73
C PRO A 14 16.11 -22.62 29.57
N PHE A 15 16.04 -23.27 28.41
CA PHE A 15 16.94 -24.37 28.08
C PHE A 15 18.37 -23.84 28.01
N THR A 16 19.15 -24.06 29.06
CA THR A 16 20.58 -23.82 29.05
C THR A 16 21.25 -25.05 28.45
N PRO A 17 21.72 -25.01 27.19
CA PRO A 17 22.44 -26.13 26.63
C PRO A 17 23.67 -26.40 27.50
N PRO A 18 23.98 -27.66 27.84
CA PRO A 18 25.16 -28.01 28.64
C PRO A 18 26.47 -27.62 27.94
N VAL A 19 26.45 -27.31 26.64
CA VAL A 19 27.58 -26.82 25.84
C VAL A 19 27.22 -25.47 25.22
N ALA A 20 27.91 -24.41 25.67
CA ALA A 20 27.71 -23.05 25.16
C ALA A 20 28.15 -22.95 23.69
N LYS A 21 27.48 -22.08 22.90
CA LYS A 21 27.70 -21.94 21.45
C LYS A 21 29.16 -21.63 21.08
N ASP A 22 29.84 -20.82 21.88
CA ASP A 22 31.26 -20.46 21.66
C ASP A 22 32.23 -21.62 21.91
N SER A 23 31.79 -22.65 22.63
CA SER A 23 32.59 -23.86 22.91
C SER A 23 32.32 -25.02 21.94
N GLN A 24 31.30 -24.91 21.08
CA GLN A 24 30.89 -26.00 20.18
C GLN A 24 31.97 -26.36 19.16
N PHE A 25 32.74 -25.38 18.67
CA PHE A 25 33.86 -25.64 17.77
C PHE A 25 34.97 -26.43 18.45
N PHE A 26 35.37 -26.00 19.66
CA PHE A 26 36.44 -26.66 20.40
C PHE A 26 36.05 -28.08 20.81
N VAL A 27 34.84 -28.27 21.34
CA VAL A 27 34.31 -29.58 21.72
C VAL A 27 34.17 -30.49 20.50
N GLY A 28 33.62 -30.00 19.39
CA GLY A 28 33.48 -30.75 18.15
C GLY A 28 34.83 -31.18 17.57
N PHE A 29 35.81 -30.27 17.54
CA PHE A 29 37.16 -30.54 17.07
C PHE A 29 37.88 -31.58 17.95
N SER A 30 37.85 -31.41 19.28
CA SER A 30 38.46 -32.37 20.20
C SER A 30 37.87 -33.78 20.08
N LEU A 31 36.55 -33.88 19.89
CA LEU A 31 35.87 -35.17 19.68
C LEU A 31 36.27 -35.82 18.35
N LEU A 32 36.40 -35.05 17.27
CA LEU A 32 36.85 -35.60 15.97
C LEU A 32 38.32 -36.04 15.99
N VAL A 33 39.19 -35.30 16.69
CA VAL A 33 40.59 -35.70 16.88
C VAL A 33 40.68 -36.99 17.70
N ALA A 34 39.91 -37.09 18.79
CA ALA A 34 39.83 -38.31 19.58
C ALA A 34 39.31 -39.50 18.76
N ALA A 35 38.28 -39.29 17.94
CA ALA A 35 37.76 -40.31 17.02
C ALA A 35 38.82 -40.78 16.02
N PHE A 36 39.61 -39.86 15.45
CA PHE A 36 40.69 -40.19 14.53
C PHE A 36 41.77 -41.04 15.19
N ILE A 37 42.21 -40.67 16.40
CA ILE A 37 43.21 -41.42 17.16
C ILE A 37 42.70 -42.82 17.52
N LEU A 38 41.47 -42.93 18.05
CA LEU A 38 40.88 -44.22 18.44
C LEU A 38 40.65 -45.14 17.23
N THR A 39 40.24 -44.58 16.10
CA THR A 39 40.10 -45.32 14.84
C THR A 39 41.47 -45.79 14.32
N GLY A 40 42.51 -44.96 14.44
CA GLY A 40 43.89 -45.32 14.13
C GLY A 40 44.42 -46.46 15.01
N LEU A 41 44.20 -46.39 16.33
CA LEU A 41 44.58 -47.46 17.27
C LEU A 41 43.83 -48.76 16.98
N PHE A 42 42.53 -48.69 16.66
CA PHE A 42 41.75 -49.85 16.24
C PHE A 42 42.31 -50.48 14.95
N GLY A 43 42.74 -49.65 13.99
CA GLY A 43 43.35 -50.11 12.75
C GLY A 43 44.65 -50.89 12.94
N LEU A 44 45.41 -50.60 14.00
CA LEU A 44 46.69 -51.22 14.34
C LEU A 44 46.56 -52.53 15.13
N ASN A 45 45.44 -52.75 15.84
CA ASN A 45 45.22 -53.97 16.63
C ASN A 45 43.81 -54.52 16.41
N ARG A 46 43.67 -55.41 15.42
CA ARG A 46 42.38 -56.01 15.02
C ARG A 46 42.09 -57.25 15.86
N SER A 47 41.31 -57.09 16.91
CA SER A 47 40.81 -58.17 17.77
C SER A 47 39.33 -57.93 18.09
N PHE A 48 38.56 -58.98 18.35
CA PHE A 48 37.16 -58.82 18.77
C PHE A 48 37.03 -58.00 20.07
N LEU A 49 38.04 -58.02 20.94
CA LEU A 49 38.07 -57.21 22.15
C LEU A 49 38.33 -55.72 21.86
N SER A 50 39.05 -55.40 20.77
CA SER A 50 39.36 -54.01 20.39
C SER A 50 38.19 -53.27 19.74
N ILE A 51 37.21 -54.01 19.20
CA ILE A 51 35.93 -53.45 18.73
C ILE A 51 35.15 -52.81 19.89
N ALA A 52 35.04 -53.53 21.01
CA ALA A 52 34.29 -53.04 22.17
C ALA A 52 35.02 -51.90 22.88
N SER A 53 36.35 -51.99 23.01
CA SER A 53 37.13 -50.98 23.76
C SER A 53 37.45 -49.71 22.97
N PHE A 54 37.62 -49.79 21.65
CA PHE A 54 38.04 -48.64 20.83
C PHE A 54 37.03 -48.28 19.74
N GLY A 55 36.34 -49.26 19.15
CA GLY A 55 35.38 -49.03 18.06
C GLY A 55 34.13 -48.27 18.50
N VAL A 56 33.50 -48.69 19.61
CA VAL A 56 32.28 -48.05 20.12
C VAL A 56 32.55 -46.59 20.56
N PRO A 57 33.62 -46.29 21.34
CA PRO A 57 33.94 -44.90 21.68
C PRO A 57 34.33 -44.04 20.47
N ALA A 58 35.03 -44.60 19.49
CA ALA A 58 35.40 -43.87 18.26
C ALA A 58 34.18 -43.45 17.44
N SER A 59 33.19 -44.34 17.30
CA SER A 59 31.96 -44.06 16.56
C SER A 59 31.11 -42.97 17.23
N LEU A 60 30.98 -43.02 18.56
CA LEU A 60 30.28 -41.99 19.32
C LEU A 60 30.99 -40.63 19.24
N ALA A 61 32.32 -40.61 19.42
CA ALA A 61 33.11 -39.39 19.31
C ALA A 61 33.00 -38.77 17.91
N PHE A 62 32.99 -39.60 16.85
CA PHE A 62 32.79 -39.12 15.48
C PHE A 62 31.39 -38.54 15.26
N GLY A 63 30.35 -39.26 15.70
CA GLY A 63 28.95 -38.84 15.53
C GLY A 63 28.64 -37.51 16.24
N PHE A 64 28.97 -37.40 17.53
CA PHE A 64 28.77 -36.15 18.27
C PHE A 64 29.70 -35.04 17.79
N GLY A 65 30.97 -35.36 17.50
CA GLY A 65 31.94 -34.38 16.99
C GLY A 65 31.54 -33.76 15.66
N ALA A 66 31.00 -34.55 14.74
CA ALA A 66 30.52 -34.07 13.43
C ALA A 66 29.32 -33.13 13.56
N VAL A 67 28.34 -33.46 14.42
CA VAL A 67 27.17 -32.60 14.66
C VAL A 67 27.60 -31.27 15.27
N PHE A 68 28.46 -31.29 16.30
CA PHE A 68 28.97 -30.05 16.89
C PHE A 68 29.79 -29.20 15.91
N MET A 69 30.56 -29.83 15.00
CA MET A 69 31.28 -29.11 13.95
C MET A 69 30.34 -28.49 12.91
N ILE A 70 29.27 -29.17 12.51
CA ILE A 70 28.27 -28.62 11.58
C ILE A 70 27.53 -27.44 12.24
N CYS A 71 27.15 -27.58 13.52
CA CYS A 71 26.51 -26.51 14.28
C CYS A 71 27.44 -25.30 14.52
N ALA A 72 28.74 -25.54 14.71
CA ALA A 72 29.74 -24.49 14.93
C ALA A 72 30.10 -23.73 13.65
N VAL A 73 30.22 -24.41 12.51
CA VAL A 73 30.63 -23.79 11.24
C VAL A 73 29.48 -23.06 10.56
N GLY A 74 28.23 -23.51 10.75
CA GLY A 74 27.04 -22.86 10.18
C GLY A 74 27.01 -22.93 8.65
N VAL A 75 26.12 -23.73 8.08
CA VAL A 75 25.91 -23.73 6.62
C VAL A 75 25.20 -22.43 6.23
N TYR A 76 25.95 -21.37 6.03
CA TYR A 76 25.50 -20.20 5.28
C TYR A 76 25.57 -20.56 3.80
N LEU A 77 24.41 -20.91 3.22
CA LEU A 77 24.21 -20.86 1.77
C LEU A 77 24.26 -19.39 1.34
N PHE A 78 25.46 -18.86 1.15
CA PHE A 78 25.69 -17.59 0.44
C PHE A 78 25.85 -17.90 -1.07
N PRO A 79 25.06 -17.30 -1.96
CA PRO A 79 25.33 -17.38 -3.39
C PRO A 79 26.62 -16.59 -3.69
N ARG A 80 27.51 -17.24 -4.45
CA ARG A 80 28.82 -16.76 -4.89
C ARG A 80 28.74 -15.42 -5.64
N TYR A 81 29.45 -14.41 -5.14
CA TYR A 81 30.24 -13.48 -5.97
C TYR A 81 31.53 -13.11 -5.23
N PRO A 82 32.70 -13.04 -5.92
CA PRO A 82 33.97 -12.75 -5.28
C PRO A 82 34.21 -11.24 -5.26
N CYS A 83 34.32 -10.64 -4.08
CA CYS A 83 34.93 -9.32 -3.93
C CYS A 83 36.04 -9.41 -2.88
N THR A 84 37.26 -9.40 -3.40
CA THR A 84 38.52 -9.36 -2.65
C THR A 84 38.67 -7.99 -2.01
N ILE A 85 38.33 -7.80 -0.73
CA ILE A 85 38.67 -6.56 -0.01
C ILE A 85 39.02 -6.86 1.45
N HIS A 86 40.14 -6.25 1.87
CA HIS A 86 40.61 -5.99 3.22
C HIS A 86 39.58 -6.15 4.35
N TRP A 87 39.99 -6.85 5.41
CA TRP A 87 39.30 -6.89 6.70
C TRP A 87 39.09 -5.48 7.26
N ARG A 88 37.92 -4.88 6.99
CA ARG A 88 37.25 -3.96 7.91
C ARG A 88 36.14 -4.74 8.63
N PRO A 89 35.96 -4.57 9.95
CA PRO A 89 34.89 -5.25 10.66
C PRO A 89 33.53 -4.80 10.10
N THR A 90 32.70 -5.75 9.68
CA THR A 90 31.31 -5.52 9.29
C THR A 90 30.48 -5.06 10.49
N PRO A 91 29.54 -4.11 10.31
CA PRO A 91 28.66 -3.60 11.37
C PRO A 91 27.49 -4.55 11.70
N SER A 92 27.57 -5.83 11.35
CA SER A 92 26.45 -6.78 11.48
C SER A 92 26.25 -7.34 12.89
N LYS A 93 27.12 -7.01 13.86
CA LYS A 93 27.03 -7.52 15.24
C LYS A 93 26.61 -6.48 16.28
N ILE A 94 26.39 -5.22 15.88
CA ILE A 94 25.91 -4.15 16.77
C ILE A 94 24.39 -3.93 16.62
N MET A 95 23.77 -4.36 15.53
CA MET A 95 22.37 -4.02 15.20
C MET A 95 21.30 -4.96 15.80
N ALA A 96 21.66 -5.98 16.59
CA ALA A 96 20.67 -6.89 17.19
C ALA A 96 20.02 -6.34 18.48
N ASP A 97 20.49 -5.19 18.98
CA ASP A 97 20.07 -4.62 20.27
C ASP A 97 19.58 -3.16 20.15
N ALA A 98 19.38 -2.67 18.93
CA ALA A 98 18.80 -1.34 18.68
C ALA A 98 17.32 -1.47 18.35
N ASP A 99 16.48 -0.74 19.09
CA ASP A 99 15.04 -0.69 18.82
C ASP A 99 14.78 -0.07 17.43
N PRO A 100 13.88 -0.65 16.63
CA PRO A 100 13.52 -0.07 15.33
C PRO A 100 12.88 1.30 15.51
N ILE A 101 13.24 2.25 14.62
CA ILE A 101 12.55 3.54 14.51
C ILE A 101 11.09 3.34 14.14
N PHE A 102 10.76 2.31 13.36
CA PHE A 102 9.38 2.04 12.99
C PHE A 102 9.07 0.54 12.92
N THR A 103 7.94 0.17 13.50
CA THR A 103 7.33 -1.16 13.35
C THR A 103 5.82 -1.03 13.32
N ALA A 104 5.18 -1.60 12.30
CA ALA A 104 3.74 -1.73 12.23
C ALA A 104 3.33 -3.13 11.80
N VAL A 105 2.24 -3.62 12.36
CA VAL A 105 1.68 -4.94 12.06
C VAL A 105 0.25 -4.75 11.57
N SER A 106 -0.08 -5.30 10.40
CA SER A 106 -1.44 -5.34 9.87
C SER A 106 -1.91 -6.79 9.79
N GLY A 107 -3.16 -7.03 10.18
CA GLY A 107 -3.82 -8.32 9.99
C GLY A 107 -4.31 -8.54 8.55
N ASN A 108 -4.25 -7.53 7.69
CA ASN A 108 -4.70 -7.67 6.31
C ASN A 108 -3.77 -6.97 5.30
N ALA A 109 -2.82 -7.73 4.75
CA ALA A 109 -1.92 -7.27 3.70
C ALA A 109 -2.67 -6.78 2.44
N TYR A 110 -3.88 -7.31 2.18
CA TYR A 110 -4.69 -6.92 1.03
C TYR A 110 -5.09 -5.44 1.07
N HIS A 111 -5.42 -4.90 2.24
CA HIS A 111 -5.81 -3.49 2.35
C HIS A 111 -4.63 -2.59 1.95
N LEU A 112 -3.44 -2.90 2.44
CA LEU A 112 -2.21 -2.18 2.09
C LEU A 112 -1.90 -2.31 0.60
N TYR A 113 -2.00 -3.52 0.06
CA TYR A 113 -1.80 -3.80 -1.35
C TYR A 113 -2.75 -3.00 -2.25
N THR A 114 -4.06 -3.02 -1.96
CA THR A 114 -5.07 -2.30 -2.75
C THR A 114 -4.81 -0.80 -2.78
N LEU A 115 -4.44 -0.20 -1.64
CA LEU A 115 -4.12 1.23 -1.57
C LEU A 115 -2.86 1.58 -2.38
N LEU A 116 -1.79 0.82 -2.21
CA LEU A 116 -0.53 1.04 -2.93
C LEU A 116 -0.65 0.75 -4.43
N GLN A 117 -1.51 -0.20 -4.80
CA GLN A 117 -1.80 -0.51 -6.21
C GLN A 117 -2.50 0.66 -6.91
N CYS A 118 -3.28 1.49 -6.19
CA CYS A 118 -3.92 2.66 -6.78
C CYS A 118 -2.89 3.65 -7.37
N ILE A 119 -1.74 3.84 -6.70
CA ILE A 119 -0.67 4.77 -7.12
C ILE A 119 0.45 4.11 -7.93
N SER A 120 0.26 2.87 -8.38
CA SER A 120 1.25 2.06 -9.10
C SER A 120 1.50 2.48 -10.56
N PHE A 121 1.34 3.76 -10.90
CA PHE A 121 1.69 4.28 -12.21
C PHE A 121 3.19 4.60 -12.31
N ALA A 122 3.85 4.85 -11.17
CA ALA A 122 5.30 5.00 -11.07
C ALA A 122 5.95 3.71 -10.53
N SER A 123 7.22 3.48 -10.90
CA SER A 123 8.00 2.33 -10.40
C SER A 123 8.63 2.56 -9.03
N ARG A 124 8.73 3.82 -8.60
CA ARG A 124 9.29 4.28 -7.34
C ARG A 124 8.25 5.07 -6.57
N ALA A 125 8.32 5.00 -5.25
CA ALA A 125 7.48 5.80 -4.37
C ALA A 125 8.30 6.34 -3.19
N THR A 126 8.06 7.59 -2.87
CA THR A 126 8.59 8.24 -1.66
C THR A 126 7.72 7.84 -0.49
N VAL A 127 8.36 7.39 0.59
CA VAL A 127 7.74 6.89 1.81
C VAL A 127 8.10 7.85 2.93
N GLN A 128 7.09 8.41 3.58
CA GLN A 128 7.26 9.24 4.76
C GLN A 128 6.53 8.59 5.93
N ILE A 129 7.25 8.31 7.02
CA ILE A 129 6.69 7.69 8.23
C ILE A 129 6.31 8.79 9.21
N THR A 130 5.08 8.77 9.70
CA THR A 130 4.52 9.78 10.61
C THR A 130 3.81 9.11 11.80
N PRO A 131 3.58 9.79 12.93
CA PRO A 131 2.87 9.21 14.07
C PRO A 131 1.44 8.73 13.76
N ASP A 132 0.82 9.30 12.73
CA ASP A 132 -0.56 8.98 12.33
C ASP A 132 -0.64 7.92 11.22
N GLY A 133 0.47 7.54 10.60
CA GLY A 133 0.46 6.58 9.50
C GLY A 133 1.67 6.68 8.58
N ILE A 134 1.61 5.94 7.47
CA ILE A 134 2.66 5.91 6.45
C ILE A 134 2.12 6.57 5.18
N ARG A 135 2.79 7.60 4.68
CA ARG A 135 2.45 8.27 3.42
C ARG A 135 3.32 7.73 2.30
N PHE A 136 2.69 7.30 1.21
CA PHE A 136 3.35 6.95 -0.04
C PHE A 136 3.00 7.99 -1.11
N SER A 137 4.02 8.54 -1.76
CA SER A 137 3.89 9.49 -2.86
C SER A 137 4.53 8.89 -4.12
N ALA A 138 3.75 8.82 -5.20
CA ALA A 138 4.24 8.50 -6.53
C ALA A 138 4.11 9.76 -7.39
N GLU A 139 5.18 10.17 -8.06
CA GLU A 139 5.19 11.36 -8.90
C GLU A 139 5.71 11.03 -10.30
N GLU A 140 5.23 11.77 -11.29
CA GLU A 140 5.81 11.74 -12.63
C GLU A 140 5.87 13.14 -13.25
N LEU A 141 7.08 13.55 -13.63
CA LEU A 141 7.36 14.80 -14.36
C LEU A 141 6.79 16.06 -13.70
N ARG A 142 6.57 16.09 -12.37
CA ARG A 142 5.94 17.21 -11.62
C ARG A 142 4.56 17.64 -12.11
N VAL A 143 3.89 16.82 -12.91
CA VAL A 143 2.57 17.13 -13.50
C VAL A 143 1.46 16.25 -12.94
N ILE A 144 1.80 15.10 -12.38
CA ILE A 144 0.90 14.21 -11.67
C ILE A 144 1.55 13.74 -10.37
N GLN A 145 0.76 13.73 -9.30
CA GLN A 145 1.15 13.18 -8.02
C GLN A 145 0.03 12.28 -7.50
N GLY A 146 0.35 11.04 -7.14
CA GLY A 146 -0.55 10.10 -6.47
C GLY A 146 -0.11 9.89 -5.02
N LEU A 147 -1.04 10.03 -4.09
CA LEU A 147 -0.80 10.01 -2.66
C LEU A 147 -1.67 8.94 -2.02
N ALA A 148 -1.04 7.91 -1.45
CA ALA A 148 -1.72 6.90 -0.65
C ALA A 148 -1.31 7.07 0.81
N PHE A 149 -2.30 7.24 1.70
CA PHE A 149 -2.06 7.34 3.14
C PHE A 149 -2.53 6.07 3.83
N LEU A 150 -1.58 5.33 4.40
CA LEU A 150 -1.85 4.17 5.24
C LEU A 150 -2.02 4.64 6.69
N ASP A 151 -3.26 4.94 7.05
CA ASP A 151 -3.62 5.37 8.41
C ASP A 151 -3.22 4.31 9.45
N LYS A 152 -2.77 4.73 10.63
CA LYS A 152 -2.47 3.84 11.76
C LYS A 152 -3.62 2.89 12.09
N ALA A 153 -4.87 3.26 11.83
CA ALA A 153 -6.06 2.42 12.01
C ALA A 153 -6.09 1.16 11.12
N LEU A 154 -5.27 1.09 10.05
CA LEU A 154 -5.10 -0.12 9.23
C LEU A 154 -4.20 -1.17 9.88
N PHE A 155 -3.55 -0.81 10.98
CA PHE A 155 -2.58 -1.64 11.68
C PHE A 155 -3.13 -2.06 13.04
N THR A 156 -2.91 -3.33 13.40
CA THR A 156 -3.21 -3.86 14.73
C THR A 156 -2.19 -3.38 15.77
N SER A 157 -0.97 -3.07 15.33
CA SER A 157 0.07 -2.43 16.12
C SER A 157 0.82 -1.40 15.27
N TYR A 158 1.09 -0.22 15.83
CA TYR A 158 1.81 0.86 15.18
C TYR A 158 2.74 1.52 16.19
N ALA A 159 4.05 1.33 16.02
CA ALA A 159 5.08 1.89 16.88
C ALA A 159 6.04 2.74 16.04
N PHE A 160 6.14 4.02 16.39
CA PHE A 160 7.05 4.98 15.76
C PHE A 160 7.88 5.66 16.85
N ASN A 161 9.19 5.44 16.79
CA ASN A 161 10.18 5.89 17.76
C ASN A 161 11.19 6.80 17.04
N PRO A 162 10.86 8.10 16.84
CA PRO A 162 11.77 8.99 16.14
C PRO A 162 13.08 9.16 16.92
N PRO A 163 14.24 9.25 16.23
CA PRO A 163 15.50 9.55 16.88
C PRO A 163 15.43 10.94 17.54
N PRO A 164 16.02 11.13 18.73
CA PRO A 164 16.05 12.43 19.38
C PRO A 164 16.83 13.43 18.51
N VAL A 165 16.16 14.51 18.10
CA VAL A 165 16.79 15.61 17.35
C VAL A 165 17.96 16.19 18.16
N PRO A 166 19.18 16.28 17.60
CA PRO A 166 20.25 17.03 18.25
C PRO A 166 19.83 18.49 18.33
N HIS A 167 19.71 19.02 19.56
CA HIS A 167 19.57 20.46 19.76
C HIS A 167 20.83 21.17 19.24
N GLU A 168 20.82 21.59 17.98
CA GLU A 168 21.74 22.62 17.52
C GLU A 168 21.33 23.93 18.22
N ARG A 169 22.29 24.51 18.94
CA ARG A 169 22.13 25.73 19.70
C ARG A 169 22.10 26.94 18.76
N THR A 170 21.31 27.95 19.14
CA THR A 170 21.26 29.37 18.69
C THR A 170 20.52 29.59 17.36
N THR A 171 19.52 30.46 17.24
CA THR A 171 19.27 31.78 17.84
C THR A 171 17.75 32.04 17.98
N ASP A 172 17.40 32.97 18.87
CA ASP A 172 16.04 33.41 19.20
C ASP A 172 15.17 33.67 17.94
N ASP A 173 14.15 32.83 17.72
CA ASP A 173 12.96 33.22 16.96
C ASP A 173 11.74 32.50 17.53
N ASP A 174 10.75 33.28 17.99
CA ASP A 174 9.51 32.84 18.63
C ASP A 174 8.57 32.19 17.61
N SER A 175 8.90 30.98 17.17
CA SER A 175 8.03 30.10 16.38
C SER A 175 8.25 28.65 16.81
N ALA A 176 7.59 28.24 17.89
CA ALA A 176 7.56 26.85 18.34
C ALA A 176 6.79 25.96 17.35
N SER A 177 7.41 25.60 16.22
CA SER A 177 7.10 24.36 15.52
C SER A 177 8.06 23.30 16.04
N ASP A 178 7.55 22.41 16.87
CA ASP A 178 8.19 21.16 17.29
C ASP A 178 8.75 20.45 16.04
N SER A 179 10.04 20.61 15.74
CA SER A 179 10.68 20.08 14.52
C SER A 179 10.90 18.57 14.69
N THR A 180 9.81 17.84 14.80
CA THR A 180 9.80 16.38 14.91
C THR A 180 10.33 15.81 13.59
N TYR A 181 11.43 15.06 13.67
CA TYR A 181 12.03 14.39 12.53
C TYR A 181 11.13 13.25 12.03
N TYR A 182 10.74 13.29 10.76
CA TYR A 182 9.98 12.25 10.08
C TYR A 182 10.83 11.63 8.97
N PRO A 183 11.25 10.35 9.09
CA PRO A 183 12.13 9.74 8.10
C PRO A 183 11.40 9.65 6.76
N SER A 184 12.11 10.05 5.71
CA SER A 184 11.66 10.03 4.32
C SER A 184 12.67 9.31 3.46
N PHE A 185 12.23 8.35 2.65
CA PHE A 185 13.09 7.57 1.76
C PHE A 185 12.30 7.06 0.57
N VAL A 186 12.97 6.75 -0.53
CA VAL A 186 12.35 6.19 -1.73
C VAL A 186 12.51 4.68 -1.74
N VAL A 187 11.46 3.96 -2.16
CA VAL A 187 11.49 2.50 -2.37
C VAL A 187 11.02 2.13 -3.78
N SER A 188 11.37 0.93 -4.24
CA SER A 188 10.74 0.35 -5.43
C SER A 188 9.30 -0.04 -5.11
N LEU A 189 8.33 0.71 -5.67
CA LEU A 189 6.92 0.44 -5.50
C LEU A 189 6.52 -0.89 -6.16
N SER A 190 7.13 -1.24 -7.29
CA SER A 190 6.90 -2.53 -7.95
C SER A 190 7.32 -3.71 -7.07
N ALA A 191 8.52 -3.68 -6.49
CA ALA A 191 9.02 -4.73 -5.60
C ALA A 191 8.18 -4.83 -4.32
N LEU A 192 7.73 -3.68 -3.79
CA LEU A 192 6.81 -3.61 -2.67
C LEU A 192 5.46 -4.29 -2.98
N LEU A 193 4.88 -3.99 -4.14
CA LEU A 193 3.61 -4.59 -4.57
C LEU A 193 3.76 -6.10 -4.83
N GLU A 194 4.85 -6.54 -5.45
CA GLU A 194 5.15 -7.97 -5.62
C GLU A 194 5.30 -8.69 -4.29
N THR A 195 5.98 -8.06 -3.34
CA THR A 195 6.12 -8.57 -1.96
C THR A 195 4.75 -8.77 -1.31
N LEU A 196 3.90 -7.74 -1.34
CA LEU A 196 2.57 -7.80 -0.75
C LEU A 196 1.63 -8.80 -1.46
N LYS A 197 1.90 -9.12 -2.73
CA LYS A 197 1.15 -10.13 -3.50
C LYS A 197 1.49 -11.58 -3.14
N ILE A 198 2.63 -11.86 -2.50
CA ILE A 198 3.15 -13.23 -2.27
C ILE A 198 2.10 -14.14 -1.63
N PHE A 199 1.31 -13.65 -0.67
CA PHE A 199 0.32 -14.46 0.04
C PHE A 199 -1.09 -14.39 -0.56
N GLY A 200 -1.17 -14.12 -1.86
CA GLY A 200 -2.40 -14.30 -2.63
C GLY A 200 -3.50 -13.38 -2.15
N THR A 201 -3.53 -12.18 -2.72
CA THR A 201 -4.80 -11.49 -2.92
C THR A 201 -5.60 -12.41 -3.85
N ASN A 202 -6.43 -13.30 -3.29
CA ASN A 202 -7.33 -14.10 -4.12
C ASN A 202 -8.05 -13.12 -5.03
N ASP A 203 -7.88 -13.31 -6.33
CA ASP A 203 -8.40 -12.44 -7.37
C ASP A 203 -9.93 -12.49 -7.32
N SER A 204 -10.53 -11.62 -6.51
CA SER A 204 -11.97 -11.46 -6.41
C SER A 204 -12.59 -11.02 -7.75
N SER A 205 -11.77 -10.68 -8.75
CA SER A 205 -12.23 -10.38 -10.11
C SER A 205 -12.69 -11.60 -10.92
N THR A 206 -12.45 -12.84 -10.47
CA THR A 206 -13.02 -14.03 -11.16
C THR A 206 -14.48 -14.32 -10.78
N SER A 207 -15.06 -13.61 -9.80
CA SER A 207 -16.43 -13.89 -9.33
C SER A 207 -17.54 -13.01 -9.93
N THR A 208 -17.20 -11.95 -10.67
CA THR A 208 -18.20 -10.99 -11.20
C THR A 208 -18.66 -11.28 -12.63
N ASN A 209 -18.05 -12.24 -13.34
CA ASN A 209 -18.35 -12.49 -14.75
C ASN A 209 -19.27 -13.69 -15.07
N VAL A 210 -19.94 -14.29 -14.07
CA VAL A 210 -20.89 -15.41 -14.29
C VAL A 210 -22.36 -14.96 -14.32
N LYS A 211 -22.67 -13.67 -14.16
CA LYS A 211 -24.07 -13.18 -14.15
C LYS A 211 -24.67 -12.84 -15.54
N ARG A 212 -24.08 -13.33 -16.64
CA ARG A 212 -24.63 -13.17 -18.01
C ARG A 212 -24.78 -14.50 -18.77
N ALA A 213 -25.33 -15.52 -18.11
CA ALA A 213 -25.90 -16.66 -18.83
C ALA A 213 -27.13 -17.19 -18.07
N SER A 214 -28.29 -16.64 -18.40
CA SER A 214 -29.58 -17.24 -18.08
C SER A 214 -29.87 -18.36 -19.08
N SER A 215 -29.91 -19.59 -18.59
CA SER A 215 -30.75 -20.73 -18.98
C SER A 215 -29.96 -22.03 -18.91
N VAL A 216 -30.61 -23.08 -18.41
CA VAL A 216 -30.09 -24.43 -18.08
C VAL A 216 -29.67 -24.57 -16.61
N GLN A 217 -30.60 -25.14 -15.86
CA GLN A 217 -30.51 -25.55 -14.46
C GLN A 217 -29.77 -26.90 -14.39
N PRO A 218 -28.69 -27.05 -13.59
CA PRO A 218 -28.23 -28.37 -13.18
C PRO A 218 -28.58 -28.63 -11.71
N THR A 219 -29.27 -29.74 -11.49
CA THR A 219 -29.53 -30.36 -10.21
C THR A 219 -28.24 -30.97 -9.66
N HIS A 220 -27.45 -30.27 -8.85
CA HIS A 220 -26.54 -30.82 -7.82
C HIS A 220 -25.82 -29.66 -7.09
N PRO A 221 -25.71 -29.65 -5.75
CA PRO A 221 -24.95 -28.63 -5.03
C PRO A 221 -23.46 -28.96 -5.15
N SER A 222 -22.82 -28.50 -6.23
CA SER A 222 -21.37 -28.55 -6.37
C SER A 222 -20.74 -27.73 -5.24
N GLY A 223 -20.07 -28.42 -4.33
CA GLY A 223 -19.47 -27.85 -3.14
C GLY A 223 -18.55 -26.69 -3.48
N ALA A 224 -18.65 -25.63 -2.67
CA ALA A 224 -17.59 -24.65 -2.54
C ALA A 224 -16.27 -25.40 -2.35
N ASN A 225 -15.27 -25.10 -3.18
CA ASN A 225 -13.94 -25.68 -3.04
C ASN A 225 -13.48 -25.47 -1.59
N ALA A 226 -13.15 -26.56 -0.89
CA ALA A 226 -12.69 -26.54 0.50
C ALA A 226 -11.36 -25.77 0.69
N PHE A 227 -10.72 -25.34 -0.40
CA PHE A 227 -9.54 -24.47 -0.43
C PHE A 227 -9.85 -22.97 -0.56
N SER A 228 -11.11 -22.59 -0.80
CA SER A 228 -11.57 -21.19 -0.87
C SER A 228 -12.39 -20.77 0.36
N ALA A 229 -12.42 -21.58 1.41
CA ALA A 229 -13.09 -21.22 2.65
C ALA A 229 -12.30 -20.12 3.39
N PRO A 230 -12.92 -18.99 3.78
CA PRO A 230 -12.26 -17.91 4.54
C PRO A 230 -12.06 -18.26 6.02
N SER A 231 -12.07 -19.54 6.38
CA SER A 231 -12.21 -20.03 7.76
C SER A 231 -10.91 -20.37 8.48
N LEU A 232 -9.74 -19.96 7.96
CA LEU A 232 -8.46 -19.95 8.70
C LEU A 232 -7.72 -18.61 8.53
N LEU A 233 -8.47 -17.50 8.48
CA LEU A 233 -7.94 -16.13 8.48
C LEU A 233 -7.15 -15.73 9.75
N LEU A 234 -6.93 -16.64 10.70
CA LEU A 234 -6.40 -16.29 12.03
C LEU A 234 -4.91 -15.91 12.04
N ASP A 235 -4.09 -16.38 11.08
CA ASP A 235 -2.64 -16.22 11.17
C ASP A 235 -2.00 -15.52 9.96
N ARG A 236 -2.76 -14.69 9.23
CA ARG A 236 -2.16 -13.79 8.22
C ARG A 236 -1.76 -12.48 8.86
N SER A 237 -0.47 -12.18 8.90
CA SER A 237 0.00 -10.86 9.33
C SER A 237 1.09 -10.31 8.42
N CYS A 238 1.04 -9.00 8.20
CA CYS A 238 2.04 -8.23 7.48
C CYS A 238 2.70 -7.28 8.46
N THR A 239 3.99 -7.48 8.72
CA THR A 239 4.81 -6.61 9.55
C THR A 239 5.70 -5.76 8.66
N ILE A 240 5.58 -4.44 8.78
CA ILE A 240 6.47 -3.46 8.14
C ILE A 240 7.43 -2.95 9.21
N ARG A 241 8.72 -2.95 8.92
CA ARG A 241 9.77 -2.57 9.87
C ARG A 241 10.86 -1.76 9.19
N TYR A 242 11.31 -0.72 9.86
CA TYR A 242 12.39 0.13 9.41
C TYR A 242 13.31 0.47 10.59
N MET A 243 14.60 0.13 10.46
CA MET A 243 15.59 0.32 11.53
C MET A 243 16.03 1.77 11.65
N GLY A 244 16.22 2.45 10.52
CA GLY A 244 16.66 3.84 10.47
C GLY A 244 17.31 4.18 9.14
N GLU A 245 17.82 5.41 9.03
CA GLU A 245 18.45 5.92 7.81
C GLU A 245 19.52 4.95 7.27
N GLY A 246 19.49 4.72 5.96
CA GLY A 246 20.38 3.77 5.27
C GLY A 246 20.04 2.28 5.46
N SER A 247 19.07 1.93 6.31
CA SER A 247 18.62 0.54 6.48
C SER A 247 17.49 0.19 5.50
N PRO A 248 17.40 -1.07 5.03
CA PRO A 248 16.29 -1.50 4.18
C PRO A 248 14.93 -1.42 4.90
N LEU A 249 13.85 -1.30 4.10
CA LEU A 249 12.49 -1.48 4.57
C LEU A 249 12.17 -2.98 4.58
N SER A 250 12.04 -3.55 5.77
CA SER A 250 11.77 -4.98 5.95
C SER A 250 10.27 -5.24 5.99
N ILE A 251 9.79 -6.11 5.10
CA ILE A 251 8.40 -6.55 5.03
C ILE A 251 8.36 -8.04 5.32
N THR A 252 7.69 -8.37 6.41
CA THR A 252 7.56 -9.72 6.89
C THR A 252 6.10 -10.13 6.82
N LEU A 253 5.82 -11.07 5.94
CA LEU A 253 4.51 -11.66 5.79
C LEU A 253 4.52 -13.04 6.44
N SER A 254 3.50 -13.34 7.23
CA SER A 254 3.34 -14.63 7.90
C SER A 254 1.97 -15.21 7.59
N GLU A 255 1.93 -16.51 7.32
CA GLU A 255 0.72 -17.30 7.09
C GLU A 255 0.98 -18.76 7.44
N THR A 256 0.08 -19.40 8.20
CA THR A 256 0.10 -20.86 8.47
C THR A 256 1.46 -21.43 8.91
N GLY A 257 2.23 -20.66 9.68
CA GLY A 257 3.57 -21.04 10.17
C GLY A 257 4.71 -20.79 9.18
N ILE A 258 4.41 -20.35 7.95
CA ILE A 258 5.37 -19.87 6.97
C ILE A 258 5.59 -18.38 7.19
N LYS A 259 6.86 -17.96 7.19
CA LYS A 259 7.26 -16.56 7.31
C LYS A 259 8.16 -16.21 6.14
N THR A 260 7.74 -15.22 5.34
CA THR A 260 8.53 -14.66 4.26
C THR A 260 8.95 -13.25 4.65
N THR A 261 10.24 -13.00 4.69
CA THR A 261 10.80 -11.67 4.95
C THR A 261 11.49 -11.16 3.68
N CYS A 262 11.10 -9.97 3.25
CA CYS A 262 11.63 -9.27 2.10
C CYS A 262 12.28 -7.98 2.59
N GLU A 263 13.52 -7.75 2.18
CA GLU A 263 14.29 -6.55 2.52
C GLU A 263 14.34 -5.64 1.29
N LEU A 264 13.59 -4.54 1.31
CA LEU A 264 13.53 -3.58 0.21
C LEU A 264 14.60 -2.50 0.41
N THR A 265 15.49 -2.34 -0.57
CA THR A 265 16.48 -1.26 -0.57
C THR A 265 15.79 0.10 -0.53
N THR A 266 16.21 0.94 0.42
CA THR A 266 15.80 2.33 0.52
C THR A 266 16.81 3.24 -0.15
N TYR A 267 16.33 4.28 -0.82
CA TYR A 267 17.15 5.32 -1.44
C TYR A 267 16.87 6.66 -0.76
N GLU A 268 17.85 7.55 -0.80
CA GLU A 268 17.69 8.92 -0.34
C GLU A 268 16.67 9.68 -1.20
N THR A 269 15.92 10.59 -0.60
CA THR A 269 14.98 11.47 -1.30
C THR A 269 15.72 12.63 -1.92
N GLU A 270 15.33 13.06 -3.12
CA GLU A 270 15.85 14.32 -3.67
C GLU A 270 15.22 15.50 -2.90
N ASP A 271 16.03 16.47 -2.47
CA ASP A 271 15.64 17.65 -1.65
C ASP A 271 14.57 18.57 -2.30
N SER A 272 14.02 18.21 -3.46
CA SER A 272 13.12 19.04 -4.27
C SER A 272 11.79 18.38 -4.64
N GLU A 273 11.39 17.28 -3.98
CA GLU A 273 10.03 16.72 -4.09
C GLU A 273 9.01 17.59 -3.34
N ILE A 274 8.66 18.72 -3.94
CA ILE A 274 7.59 19.60 -3.46
C ILE A 274 6.27 19.05 -3.99
N ASP A 275 5.39 18.67 -3.08
CA ASP A 275 4.00 18.30 -3.40
C ASP A 275 3.35 19.32 -4.34
N ILE A 276 2.59 18.86 -5.33
CA ILE A 276 1.81 19.77 -6.20
C ILE A 276 0.88 20.60 -5.29
N PRO A 277 1.03 21.93 -5.21
CA PRO A 277 0.30 22.74 -4.26
C PRO A 277 -1.16 22.88 -4.70
N LEU A 278 -2.08 22.49 -3.82
CA LEU A 278 -3.52 22.73 -4.00
C LEU A 278 -3.95 23.86 -3.07
N GLN A 279 -4.42 24.97 -3.63
CA GLN A 279 -4.90 26.11 -2.84
C GLN A 279 -6.26 25.80 -2.20
N ARG A 280 -6.25 25.33 -0.95
CA ARG A 280 -7.46 24.87 -0.22
C ARG A 280 -8.47 25.99 0.05
N ASP A 281 -7.98 27.22 0.21
CA ASP A 281 -8.74 28.44 0.39
C ASP A 281 -9.33 28.98 -0.94
N ALA A 282 -8.72 28.62 -2.07
CA ALA A 282 -9.13 29.06 -3.41
C ALA A 282 -9.78 27.94 -4.24
N ILE A 283 -10.51 27.01 -3.60
CA ILE A 283 -11.26 25.96 -4.30
C ILE A 283 -12.51 26.56 -4.97
N ILE A 284 -12.55 26.51 -6.30
CA ILE A 284 -13.64 27.08 -7.12
C ILE A 284 -14.62 26.01 -7.62
N MET A 285 -14.20 24.74 -7.58
CA MET A 285 -15.02 23.58 -7.97
C MET A 285 -14.87 22.48 -6.93
N LYS A 286 -15.99 21.95 -6.42
CA LYS A 286 -16.05 20.75 -5.60
C LYS A 286 -17.27 19.92 -5.99
N ILE A 287 -17.00 18.73 -6.53
CA ILE A 287 -18.01 17.78 -6.97
C ILE A 287 -17.76 16.45 -6.25
N ILE A 288 -18.77 15.87 -5.63
CA ILE A 288 -18.71 14.53 -5.03
C ILE A 288 -19.72 13.65 -5.74
N MET A 289 -19.27 12.49 -6.21
CA MET A 289 -20.11 11.50 -6.89
C MET A 289 -19.59 10.08 -6.63
N ARG A 290 -20.37 9.06 -7.02
CA ARG A 290 -19.86 7.68 -7.01
C ARG A 290 -18.70 7.55 -7.99
N SER A 291 -17.62 6.90 -7.53
CA SER A 291 -16.40 6.79 -8.34
C SER A 291 -16.63 6.03 -9.65
N ALA A 292 -17.52 5.03 -9.63
CA ALA A 292 -17.88 4.25 -10.83
C ALA A 292 -18.41 5.10 -11.99
N TRP A 293 -19.12 6.20 -11.73
CA TRP A 293 -19.61 7.10 -12.79
C TRP A 293 -18.45 7.83 -13.49
N LEU A 294 -17.47 8.32 -12.71
CA LEU A 294 -16.27 8.93 -13.26
C LEU A 294 -15.44 7.89 -14.02
N HIS A 295 -15.25 6.69 -13.46
CA HIS A 295 -14.53 5.61 -14.11
C HIS A 295 -15.14 5.25 -15.47
N ASN A 296 -16.47 5.07 -15.53
CA ASN A 296 -17.16 4.73 -16.77
C ASN A 296 -17.02 5.83 -17.82
N ALA A 297 -17.21 7.10 -17.44
CA ALA A 297 -17.05 8.23 -18.35
C ALA A 297 -15.62 8.33 -18.91
N ILE A 298 -14.60 8.19 -18.07
CA ILE A 298 -13.20 8.21 -18.51
C ILE A 298 -12.88 6.98 -19.40
N THR A 299 -13.42 5.81 -19.07
CA THR A 299 -13.23 4.58 -19.87
C THR A 299 -13.90 4.69 -21.24
N GLU A 300 -15.09 5.29 -21.30
CA GLU A 300 -15.79 5.56 -22.55
C GLU A 300 -15.03 6.56 -23.42
N LEU A 301 -14.61 7.69 -22.85
CA LEU A 301 -13.79 8.67 -23.56
C LEU A 301 -12.46 8.09 -24.05
N ALA A 302 -11.87 7.15 -23.30
CA ALA A 302 -10.62 6.50 -23.67
C ALA A 302 -10.75 5.69 -24.98
N ALA A 303 -11.94 5.22 -25.34
CA ALA A 303 -12.16 4.49 -26.60
C ALA A 303 -11.87 5.36 -27.84
N ALA A 304 -11.95 6.69 -27.71
CA ALA A 304 -11.61 7.64 -28.76
C ALA A 304 -10.12 8.03 -28.78
N SER A 305 -9.30 7.50 -27.86
CA SER A 305 -7.88 7.85 -27.67
C SER A 305 -7.59 9.36 -27.66
N PRO A 306 -8.31 10.17 -26.85
CA PRO A 306 -8.09 11.62 -26.79
C PRO A 306 -6.74 11.94 -26.15
N THR A 307 -6.16 13.08 -26.53
CA THR A 307 -4.92 13.59 -25.94
C THR A 307 -5.20 14.51 -24.75
N VAL A 308 -6.32 15.23 -24.79
CA VAL A 308 -6.74 16.21 -23.78
C VAL A 308 -8.09 15.83 -23.20
N LEU A 309 -8.20 15.90 -21.87
CA LEU A 309 -9.46 15.90 -21.14
C LEU A 309 -9.83 17.34 -20.76
N LYS A 310 -10.97 17.82 -21.23
CA LYS A 310 -11.58 19.08 -20.82
C LYS A 310 -12.65 18.81 -19.78
N ILE A 311 -12.48 19.40 -18.60
CA ILE A 311 -13.47 19.38 -17.51
C ILE A 311 -14.24 20.70 -17.56
N SER A 312 -15.56 20.62 -17.65
CA SER A 312 -16.45 21.77 -17.75
C SER A 312 -17.51 21.72 -16.66
N ALA A 313 -17.64 22.79 -15.87
CA ALA A 313 -18.61 22.87 -14.80
C ALA A 313 -19.26 24.26 -14.69
N SER A 314 -20.58 24.31 -14.50
CA SER A 314 -21.33 25.55 -14.22
C SER A 314 -22.45 25.27 -13.23
N ALA A 315 -22.69 26.21 -12.32
CA ALA A 315 -23.83 26.16 -11.39
C ALA A 315 -25.11 26.76 -11.98
N THR A 316 -25.01 27.46 -13.12
CA THR A 316 -26.10 28.31 -13.64
C THR A 316 -26.58 27.93 -15.04
N ARG A 317 -25.78 27.18 -15.81
CA ARG A 317 -26.08 26.85 -17.21
C ARG A 317 -25.77 25.39 -17.50
N GLU A 318 -26.63 24.74 -18.27
CA GLU A 318 -26.35 23.44 -18.87
C GLU A 318 -25.24 23.56 -19.93
N PRO A 319 -24.42 22.50 -20.15
CA PRO A 319 -24.31 21.30 -19.32
C PRO A 319 -23.74 21.62 -17.93
N TYR A 320 -24.33 21.13 -16.82
CA TYR A 320 -23.85 21.50 -15.48
C TYR A 320 -22.48 20.91 -15.18
N PHE A 321 -22.26 19.65 -15.56
CA PHE A 321 -20.96 18.99 -15.48
C PHE A 321 -20.75 18.13 -16.71
N ALA A 322 -19.66 18.36 -17.42
CA ALA A 322 -19.30 17.62 -18.62
C ALA A 322 -17.81 17.31 -18.66
N LEU A 323 -17.49 16.13 -19.18
CA LEU A 323 -16.15 15.65 -19.47
C LEU A 323 -16.02 15.47 -20.97
N THR A 324 -15.04 16.11 -21.58
CA THR A 324 -14.87 16.07 -23.04
C THR A 324 -13.46 15.65 -23.39
N GLY A 325 -13.32 14.61 -24.22
CA GLY A 325 -12.06 14.20 -24.82
C GLY A 325 -11.86 14.85 -26.18
N THR A 326 -10.72 15.50 -26.38
CA THR A 326 -10.33 16.12 -27.67
C THR A 326 -8.96 15.62 -28.15
N GLY A 327 -8.68 15.81 -29.44
CA GLY A 327 -7.38 15.51 -30.05
C GLY A 327 -7.12 14.03 -30.33
N GLY A 328 -8.17 13.20 -30.40
CA GLY A 328 -8.11 11.81 -30.85
C GLY A 328 -8.42 11.66 -32.35
N SER A 329 -8.61 10.42 -32.80
CA SER A 329 -9.04 10.10 -34.19
C SER A 329 -10.46 10.57 -34.49
N PHE A 330 -11.29 10.69 -33.46
CA PHE A 330 -12.61 11.33 -33.51
C PHE A 330 -12.46 12.80 -33.10
N SER A 331 -13.21 13.71 -33.76
CA SER A 331 -13.04 15.15 -33.62
C SER A 331 -13.22 15.64 -32.17
N GLU A 332 -14.22 15.11 -31.46
CA GLU A 332 -14.53 15.43 -30.06
C GLU A 332 -15.55 14.41 -29.54
N SER A 333 -15.38 13.94 -28.30
CA SER A 333 -16.35 13.07 -27.61
C SER A 333 -16.66 13.67 -26.24
N SER A 334 -17.93 13.74 -25.84
CA SER A 334 -18.33 14.36 -24.58
C SER A 334 -19.31 13.49 -23.80
N VAL A 335 -19.12 13.42 -22.48
CA VAL A 335 -20.02 12.78 -21.52
C VAL A 335 -20.57 13.89 -20.61
N GLU A 336 -21.89 14.07 -20.66
CA GLU A 336 -22.61 15.04 -19.84
C GLU A 336 -23.34 14.35 -18.68
N PHE A 337 -23.30 14.97 -17.51
CA PHE A 337 -24.08 14.56 -16.35
C PHE A 337 -25.26 15.52 -16.16
N SER A 338 -26.45 15.04 -16.52
CA SER A 338 -27.68 15.84 -16.49
C SER A 338 -28.37 15.83 -15.11
N VAL A 339 -29.30 16.78 -14.93
CA VAL A 339 -30.24 16.81 -13.80
C VAL A 339 -31.50 16.07 -14.22
N GLU A 340 -31.93 15.10 -13.43
CA GLU A 340 -33.24 14.45 -13.62
C GLU A 340 -34.31 15.44 -13.15
N ASN A 341 -34.96 16.11 -14.11
CA ASN A 341 -36.17 16.85 -13.82
C ASN A 341 -37.26 15.83 -13.54
N GLY A 342 -37.64 15.66 -12.26
CA GLY A 342 -38.78 14.85 -11.84
C GLY A 342 -40.13 15.45 -12.27
N GLN A 343 -40.33 15.66 -13.58
CA GLN A 343 -41.58 16.09 -14.19
C GLN A 343 -41.89 15.25 -15.42
N GLU A 344 -42.34 14.01 -15.19
CA GLU A 344 -43.26 13.31 -16.09
C GLU A 344 -44.16 12.41 -15.23
N GLY A 345 -45.33 12.92 -14.85
CA GLY A 345 -46.25 12.26 -13.93
C GLY A 345 -47.48 13.09 -13.58
N ASP A 346 -48.33 13.28 -14.57
CA ASP A 346 -49.79 13.49 -14.48
C ASP A 346 -50.34 14.88 -14.06
N ALA A 347 -51.08 15.45 -15.01
CA ALA A 347 -51.91 16.62 -14.81
C ALA A 347 -53.27 16.19 -14.22
N ARG A 348 -53.44 16.31 -12.90
CA ARG A 348 -54.71 16.64 -12.19
C ARG A 348 -54.59 16.35 -10.69
N GLY A 349 -54.68 17.39 -9.84
CA GLY A 349 -55.07 17.18 -8.44
C GLY A 349 -54.60 18.22 -7.41
N SER A 350 -55.55 19.08 -7.01
CA SER A 350 -55.71 19.80 -5.73
C SER A 350 -54.63 20.76 -5.19
N THR A 351 -55.06 22.01 -5.07
CA THR A 351 -54.70 23.05 -4.09
C THR A 351 -54.49 22.55 -2.65
N ASP A 352 -53.38 22.92 -2.00
CA ASP A 352 -53.37 23.60 -0.70
C ASP A 352 -51.97 24.18 -0.35
N GLU A 353 -51.97 25.25 0.44
CA GLU A 353 -50.86 26.14 0.81
C GLU A 353 -49.82 25.52 1.77
N GLY A 354 -48.57 26.00 1.72
CA GLY A 354 -47.58 25.74 2.79
C GLY A 354 -46.12 25.90 2.41
N SER A 355 -45.61 27.13 2.54
CA SER A 355 -44.24 27.57 2.25
C SER A 355 -43.11 26.73 2.89
N ARG A 356 -42.35 26.01 2.04
CA ARG A 356 -40.87 25.95 2.13
C ARG A 356 -40.29 25.48 0.80
N ALA A 357 -40.22 26.39 -0.17
CA ALA A 357 -39.45 26.16 -1.39
C ALA A 357 -37.96 26.03 -1.01
N LYS A 358 -37.52 24.80 -0.70
CA LYS A 358 -36.11 24.43 -0.84
C LYS A 358 -35.79 24.70 -2.31
N LYS A 359 -35.15 25.83 -2.59
CA LYS A 359 -34.61 26.17 -3.91
C LYS A 359 -33.79 24.95 -4.35
N ALA A 360 -34.37 24.12 -5.22
CA ALA A 360 -33.73 22.89 -5.67
C ALA A 360 -32.42 23.32 -6.32
N ARG A 361 -31.30 22.96 -5.69
CA ARG A 361 -29.99 23.21 -6.29
C ARG A 361 -29.98 22.44 -7.62
N LEU A 362 -29.81 23.16 -8.72
CA LEU A 362 -29.59 22.60 -10.04
C LEU A 362 -28.23 21.91 -10.00
N ALA A 363 -28.24 20.60 -9.77
CA ALA A 363 -27.06 19.76 -9.59
C ALA A 363 -27.32 18.42 -10.29
N PRO A 364 -26.33 17.85 -11.03
CA PRO A 364 -26.53 16.58 -11.70
C PRO A 364 -26.95 15.47 -10.73
N THR A 365 -27.88 14.60 -11.14
CA THR A 365 -28.48 13.59 -10.24
C THR A 365 -27.44 12.62 -9.64
N VAL A 366 -26.37 12.37 -10.39
CA VAL A 366 -25.28 11.47 -9.95
C VAL A 366 -24.38 12.09 -8.87
N THR A 367 -24.55 13.38 -8.56
CA THR A 367 -23.70 14.10 -7.62
C THR A 367 -24.35 14.19 -6.23
N GLU A 368 -23.58 13.83 -5.21
CA GLU A 368 -23.94 14.03 -3.81
C GLU A 368 -23.61 15.46 -3.34
N THR A 369 -22.59 16.07 -3.94
CA THR A 369 -22.21 17.46 -3.70
C THR A 369 -21.86 18.09 -5.04
N PHE A 370 -22.44 19.27 -5.29
CA PHE A 370 -22.15 20.06 -6.47
C PHE A 370 -22.00 21.52 -6.06
N LEU A 371 -20.76 21.96 -5.90
CA LEU A 371 -20.39 23.32 -5.50
C LEU A 371 -19.46 23.87 -6.57
N VAL A 372 -19.98 24.79 -7.38
CA VAL A 372 -19.25 25.40 -8.49
C VAL A 372 -19.38 26.91 -8.35
N SER A 373 -18.26 27.60 -8.27
CA SER A 373 -18.20 29.04 -8.03
C SER A 373 -17.00 29.61 -8.80
N PRO A 374 -17.15 29.81 -10.13
CA PRO A 374 -16.10 30.41 -10.93
C PRO A 374 -15.81 31.84 -10.44
N PRO A 375 -14.54 32.27 -10.42
CA PRO A 375 -14.19 33.67 -10.18
C PRO A 375 -14.68 34.52 -11.36
N SER A 376 -14.92 35.82 -11.13
CA SER A 376 -15.43 36.73 -12.17
C SER A 376 -14.57 36.76 -13.44
N SER A 377 -13.26 36.47 -13.33
CA SER A 377 -12.33 36.38 -14.46
C SER A 377 -12.55 35.18 -15.38
N MET A 378 -13.16 34.09 -14.90
CA MET A 378 -13.43 32.87 -15.69
C MET A 378 -14.85 32.85 -16.29
N GLY A 379 -15.67 33.87 -16.01
CA GLY A 379 -17.05 33.94 -16.46
C GLY A 379 -17.99 32.98 -15.72
N SER A 380 -19.04 32.51 -16.40
CA SER A 380 -20.12 31.69 -15.80
C SER A 380 -19.85 30.18 -15.72
N ARG A 381 -18.68 29.74 -16.22
CA ARG A 381 -18.34 28.32 -16.37
C ARG A 381 -16.85 28.11 -16.21
N ILE A 382 -16.49 27.11 -15.40
CA ILE A 382 -15.12 26.65 -15.27
C ILE A 382 -14.82 25.72 -16.45
N LYS A 383 -13.69 25.93 -17.12
CA LYS A 383 -13.14 25.05 -18.16
C LYS A 383 -11.66 24.85 -17.87
N GLN A 384 -11.24 23.60 -17.70
CA GLN A 384 -9.85 23.26 -17.41
C GLN A 384 -9.44 22.05 -18.25
N ASN A 385 -8.25 22.12 -18.84
CA ASN A 385 -7.72 21.10 -19.74
C ASN A 385 -6.62 20.31 -19.01
N TYR A 386 -6.59 18.99 -19.18
CA TYR A 386 -5.59 18.10 -18.59
C TYR A 386 -5.13 17.08 -19.62
N LYS A 387 -3.89 16.59 -19.52
CA LYS A 387 -3.43 15.48 -20.36
C LYS A 387 -4.24 14.22 -20.03
N PHE A 388 -4.96 13.69 -21.00
CA PHE A 388 -5.87 12.57 -20.80
C PHE A 388 -5.13 11.33 -20.27
N ALA A 389 -3.94 11.04 -20.82
CA ALA A 389 -3.09 9.94 -20.39
C ALA A 389 -2.68 10.02 -18.91
N LEU A 390 -2.57 11.23 -18.33
CA LEU A 390 -2.28 11.39 -16.90
C LEU A 390 -3.51 11.04 -16.06
N ILE A 391 -4.69 11.52 -16.45
CA ILE A 391 -5.95 11.20 -15.75
C ILE A 391 -6.20 9.69 -15.73
N GLN A 392 -5.88 8.99 -16.82
CA GLN A 392 -5.99 7.52 -16.89
C GLN A 392 -5.13 6.78 -15.87
N LYS A 393 -4.04 7.38 -15.36
CA LYS A 393 -3.22 6.75 -14.32
C LYS A 393 -3.98 6.57 -13.00
N ALA A 394 -5.01 7.38 -12.77
CA ALA A 394 -5.91 7.23 -11.63
C ALA A 394 -7.05 6.21 -11.87
N ALA A 395 -7.15 5.57 -13.05
CA ALA A 395 -8.26 4.66 -13.37
C ALA A 395 -8.39 3.50 -12.36
N ARG A 396 -7.28 2.97 -11.84
CA ARG A 396 -7.31 1.94 -10.79
C ARG A 396 -7.97 2.43 -9.51
N ALA A 397 -7.62 3.64 -9.06
CA ALA A 397 -8.26 4.26 -7.91
C ALA A 397 -9.74 4.54 -8.17
N MET A 398 -10.08 5.01 -9.38
CA MET A 398 -11.46 5.24 -9.80
C MET A 398 -12.31 3.95 -9.74
N ALA A 399 -11.74 2.82 -10.14
CA ALA A 399 -12.42 1.52 -10.18
C ALA A 399 -12.64 0.91 -8.78
N VAL A 400 -11.69 1.10 -7.86
CA VAL A 400 -11.73 0.53 -6.51
C VAL A 400 -12.57 1.36 -5.54
N ALA A 401 -12.59 2.68 -5.70
CA ALA A 401 -13.21 3.57 -4.74
C ALA A 401 -14.75 3.59 -4.80
N ASN A 402 -15.38 3.88 -3.67
CA ASN A 402 -16.83 4.01 -3.56
C ASN A 402 -17.26 5.39 -4.04
N LYS A 403 -16.50 6.42 -3.64
CA LYS A 403 -16.77 7.83 -3.95
C LYS A 403 -15.51 8.54 -4.41
N VAL A 404 -15.70 9.58 -5.20
CA VAL A 404 -14.64 10.51 -5.60
C VAL A 404 -15.08 11.94 -5.27
N SER A 405 -14.17 12.71 -4.67
CA SER A 405 -14.27 14.16 -4.51
C SER A 405 -13.34 14.82 -5.53
N ILE A 406 -13.93 15.45 -6.53
CA ILE A 406 -13.27 16.20 -7.60
C ILE A 406 -13.19 17.65 -7.15
N ARG A 407 -11.96 18.19 -7.02
CA ARG A 407 -11.71 19.56 -6.59
C ARG A 407 -10.84 20.28 -7.61
N GLY A 408 -11.23 21.48 -8.02
CA GLY A 408 -10.41 22.37 -8.83
C GLY A 408 -10.16 23.67 -8.08
N ASP A 409 -8.91 24.11 -8.03
CA ASP A 409 -8.55 25.41 -7.49
C ASP A 409 -8.51 26.51 -8.57
N ARG A 410 -8.28 27.75 -8.13
CA ARG A 410 -8.20 28.91 -9.01
C ARG A 410 -7.02 28.85 -9.99
N GLN A 411 -5.93 28.19 -9.64
CA GLN A 411 -4.76 28.02 -10.51
C GLN A 411 -4.96 26.92 -11.55
N GLY A 412 -5.99 26.09 -11.40
CA GLY A 412 -6.31 25.00 -12.30
C GLY A 412 -5.78 23.65 -11.86
N VAL A 413 -5.19 23.54 -10.67
CA VAL A 413 -4.78 22.25 -10.11
C VAL A 413 -6.04 21.45 -9.80
N LEU A 414 -6.09 20.23 -10.34
CA LEU A 414 -7.15 19.26 -10.09
C LEU A 414 -6.72 18.30 -9.00
N SER A 415 -7.55 18.12 -7.99
CA SER A 415 -7.42 17.04 -6.99
C SER A 415 -8.59 16.07 -7.13
N LEU A 416 -8.27 14.79 -7.30
CA LEU A 416 -9.21 13.67 -7.27
C LEU A 416 -8.94 12.85 -6.00
N GLN A 417 -9.80 13.02 -4.99
CA GLN A 417 -9.71 12.26 -3.75
C GLN A 417 -10.68 11.09 -3.78
N PHE A 418 -10.15 9.88 -3.79
CA PHE A 418 -10.87 8.62 -3.83
C PHE A 418 -11.06 8.06 -2.43
N MET A 419 -12.30 7.76 -2.07
CA MET A 419 -12.67 7.14 -0.80
C MET A 419 -12.80 5.63 -0.99
N ILE A 420 -11.96 4.87 -0.31
CA ILE A 420 -11.93 3.40 -0.36
C ILE A 420 -12.37 2.87 1.00
N GLU A 421 -13.41 2.05 0.99
CA GLU A 421 -13.95 1.42 2.19
C GLU A 421 -13.50 -0.04 2.23
N PHE A 422 -12.98 -0.47 3.37
CA PHE A 422 -12.65 -1.87 3.63
C PHE A 422 -13.60 -2.45 4.65
N ASP A 423 -14.18 -3.61 4.33
CA ASP A 423 -14.95 -4.38 5.29
C ASP A 423 -14.01 -4.94 6.36
N ALA A 424 -14.36 -4.77 7.63
CA ALA A 424 -13.56 -5.21 8.77
C ALA A 424 -13.26 -6.73 8.77
N ASN A 425 -14.04 -7.53 8.02
CA ASN A 425 -13.89 -8.97 7.88
C ASN A 425 -13.26 -9.43 6.55
N GLY A 426 -12.69 -8.51 5.74
CA GLY A 426 -11.89 -8.86 4.56
C GLY A 426 -12.65 -9.55 3.42
N GLY A 427 -13.98 -9.47 3.40
CA GLY A 427 -14.83 -10.11 2.40
C GLY A 427 -15.66 -9.10 1.62
N SER A 428 -15.16 -8.66 0.46
CA SER A 428 -15.89 -7.82 -0.50
C SER A 428 -17.11 -8.56 -1.11
N SER A 429 -18.20 -8.75 -0.36
CA SER A 429 -19.55 -9.03 -0.89
C SER A 429 -20.64 -9.33 0.13
N VAL A 430 -20.35 -9.45 1.43
CA VAL A 430 -21.38 -9.80 2.41
C VAL A 430 -21.86 -8.52 3.08
N ARG A 431 -23.14 -8.15 2.85
CA ARG A 431 -23.78 -7.04 3.59
C ARG A 431 -23.45 -7.21 5.07
N PRO A 432 -22.98 -6.15 5.75
CA PRO A 432 -22.64 -6.25 7.16
C PRO A 432 -23.85 -6.80 7.91
N LEU A 433 -23.66 -7.91 8.63
CA LEU A 433 -24.63 -8.32 9.64
C LEU A 433 -24.84 -7.11 10.55
N LYS A 434 -26.10 -6.77 10.81
CA LYS A 434 -26.48 -5.63 11.65
C LYS A 434 -25.81 -5.81 13.02
N GLY A 435 -24.72 -5.08 13.28
CA GLY A 435 -23.91 -5.20 14.50
C GLY A 435 -22.41 -5.51 14.32
N GLY A 436 -21.88 -5.60 13.09
CA GLY A 436 -20.44 -5.73 12.85
C GLY A 436 -19.64 -4.44 13.10
N PRO A 437 -18.31 -4.52 13.29
CA PRO A 437 -17.45 -3.34 13.42
C PRO A 437 -17.57 -2.44 12.18
N PRO A 438 -17.44 -1.11 12.35
CA PRO A 438 -17.58 -0.16 11.25
C PRO A 438 -16.52 -0.41 10.16
N PRO A 439 -16.84 -0.15 8.88
CA PRO A 439 -15.86 -0.27 7.79
C PRO A 439 -14.72 0.72 8.00
N VAL A 440 -13.50 0.30 7.65
CA VAL A 440 -12.32 1.18 7.69
C VAL A 440 -12.31 2.01 6.43
N VAL A 441 -12.40 3.33 6.57
CA VAL A 441 -12.39 4.27 5.45
C VAL A 441 -10.99 4.83 5.27
N THR A 442 -10.51 4.82 4.03
CA THR A 442 -9.18 5.29 3.64
C THR A 442 -9.28 6.14 2.38
N PHE A 443 -8.23 6.92 2.11
CA PHE A 443 -8.22 7.83 0.98
C PHE A 443 -6.96 7.71 0.13
N VAL A 444 -7.15 7.83 -1.18
CA VAL A 444 -6.06 8.02 -2.16
C VAL A 444 -6.33 9.33 -2.89
N ASP A 445 -5.37 10.24 -2.91
CA ASP A 445 -5.48 11.55 -3.56
C ASP A 445 -4.60 11.58 -4.81
N PHE A 446 -5.13 12.13 -5.90
CA PHE A 446 -4.36 12.42 -7.11
C PHE A 446 -4.41 13.91 -7.39
N ARG A 447 -3.26 14.50 -7.71
CA ARG A 447 -3.15 15.90 -8.12
C ARG A 447 -2.63 15.99 -9.55
N PHE A 448 -3.20 16.90 -10.33
CA PHE A 448 -2.84 17.11 -11.73
C PHE A 448 -2.64 18.59 -12.01
N VAL A 449 -1.56 18.91 -12.72
CA VAL A 449 -1.29 20.25 -13.25
C VAL A 449 -2.11 20.44 -14.54
N PRO A 450 -2.77 21.60 -14.72
CA PRO A 450 -3.53 21.88 -15.94
C PRO A 450 -2.61 22.06 -17.15
N LEU A 451 -3.16 21.82 -18.34
CA LEU A 451 -2.60 22.29 -19.59
C LEU A 451 -2.90 23.78 -19.74
N LEU A 452 -1.89 24.56 -20.09
CA LEU A 452 -2.07 25.93 -20.52
C LEU A 452 -2.49 25.91 -21.99
N ASP A 453 -3.50 26.70 -22.34
CA ASP A 453 -3.87 26.88 -23.74
C ASP A 453 -2.84 27.84 -24.37
N ASP A 454 -2.14 27.40 -25.41
CA ASP A 454 -1.16 28.24 -26.16
C ASP A 454 -1.82 29.46 -26.84
N ASN A 455 -3.14 29.58 -26.78
CA ASN A 455 -3.95 30.52 -27.55
C ASN A 455 -4.40 31.78 -26.75
N GLU A 456 -3.93 31.98 -25.53
CA GLU A 456 -4.18 33.24 -24.79
C GLU A 456 -3.20 34.38 -25.18
N GLY A 457 -2.34 34.16 -26.20
CA GLY A 457 -1.36 35.13 -26.69
C GLY A 457 -1.73 35.91 -27.96
N GLU A 458 -2.85 35.61 -28.63
CA GLU A 458 -3.28 36.29 -29.85
C GLU A 458 -4.73 36.78 -29.71
N GLY A 459 -4.93 37.96 -29.12
CA GLY A 459 -6.30 38.47 -28.99
C GLY A 459 -6.56 39.78 -28.28
N GLU A 460 -5.64 40.75 -28.28
CA GLU A 460 -6.01 42.17 -28.12
C GLU A 460 -5.04 43.05 -28.93
N ASP A 461 -5.10 42.95 -30.26
CA ASP A 461 -4.76 44.05 -31.17
C ASP A 461 -5.77 44.02 -32.33
N LEU A 462 -6.38 45.18 -32.62
CA LEU A 462 -7.41 45.50 -33.64
C LEU A 462 -8.84 45.19 -33.17
N VAL A 463 -9.70 46.17 -32.83
CA VAL A 463 -10.16 47.34 -33.63
C VAL A 463 -10.41 48.58 -32.77
#